data_AF-A0A089YPI2-F1
#
_entry.id   AF-A0A089YPI2-F1
#
_cell.length_a   1.000
_cell.length_b   1.000
_cell.length_c   1.000
_cell.angle_alpha   90.00
_cell.angle_beta   90.00
_cell.angle_gamma   90.00
#
_symmetry.space_group_name_H-M   'P 1'
#
loop_
_entity.id
_entity.type
_entity.pdbx_description
1 polymer ?
#
loop_
_entity_poly.entity_id
_entity_poly.type
_entity_poly.pdbx_seq_one_letter_code
_entity_poly.pdbx_strand_id
1 'polypeptide(L)' 'MAIGKLMQHQLEEILSAGAALELSAKGRMPSQLIDLAKCAKRGGSHLTLTDAGEILHHLLLEIARDGQGHVTLKD' A
#
# COMPACT_ATOMS: atom_id res chain seq x y z
N MET A 1 7.87 4.90 17.20
CA MET A 1 8.11 5.51 15.87
C MET A 1 6.82 5.41 15.07
N ALA A 2 6.39 6.47 14.38
CA ALA A 2 5.18 6.39 13.55
C ALA A 2 5.51 5.65 12.25
N ILE A 3 4.73 4.62 11.92
CA ILE A 3 4.86 3.83 10.69
C ILE A 3 4.91 4.75 9.45
N GLY A 4 4.16 5.86 9.47
CA GLY A 4 4.16 6.85 8.38
C GLY A 4 5.47 7.59 8.12
N LYS A 5 6.48 7.51 9.02
CA LYS A 5 7.82 8.09 8.83
C LYS A 5 8.87 7.08 8.33
N LEU A 6 8.48 5.81 8.18
CA LEU A 6 9.38 4.78 7.67
C LEU A 6 9.63 5.01 6.17
N MET A 7 10.87 4.73 5.74
CA MET A 7 11.20 4.75 4.32
C MET A 7 10.46 3.62 3.59
N GLN A 8 10.26 3.77 2.28
CA GLN A 8 9.54 2.80 1.47
C GLN A 8 10.09 1.37 1.63
N HIS A 9 11.41 1.19 1.63
CA HIS A 9 12.02 -0.13 1.81
C HIS A 9 11.63 -0.79 3.16
N GLN A 10 11.50 0.00 4.23
CA GLN A 10 11.14 -0.54 5.55
C GLN A 10 9.67 -0.97 5.58
N LEU A 11 8.80 -0.23 4.90
CA LEU A 11 7.39 -0.59 4.76
C LEU A 11 7.22 -1.87 3.94
N GLU A 12 8.01 -2.03 2.87
CA GLU A 12 8.05 -3.23 2.04
C GLU A 12 8.55 -4.45 2.82
N GLU A 13 9.57 -4.30 3.66
CA GLU A 13 10.06 -5.36 4.54
C GLU A 13 8.99 -5.80 5.54
N ILE A 14 8.28 -4.85 6.15
CA ILE A 14 7.22 -5.14 7.12
C ILE A 14 6.03 -5.86 6.45
N LEU A 15 5.59 -5.38 5.29
CA LEU A 15 4.53 -6.04 4.50
C LEU A 15 4.98 -7.44 4.04
N SER A 16 6.23 -7.57 3.61
CA SER A 16 6.79 -8.87 3.19
C SER A 16 6.93 -9.84 4.35
N ALA A 17 7.11 -9.34 5.58
CA ALA A 17 7.14 -10.14 6.80
C ALA A 17 5.75 -10.60 7.29
N GLY A 18 4.67 -10.22 6.60
CA GLY A 18 3.30 -10.66 6.95
C GLY A 18 2.50 -9.67 7.79
N ALA A 19 3.06 -8.50 8.13
CA ALA A 19 2.36 -7.51 8.94
C ALA A 19 1.43 -6.63 8.10
N ALA A 20 0.22 -6.37 8.62
CA ALA A 20 -0.71 -5.45 7.99
C ALA A 20 -0.34 -3.98 8.29
N LEU A 21 -0.40 -3.11 7.28
CA LEU A 21 -0.09 -1.69 7.40
C LEU A 21 -1.25 -0.82 6.94
N GLU A 22 -1.52 0.27 7.67
CA GLU A 22 -2.40 1.34 7.23
C GLU A 22 -1.58 2.59 6.91
N LEU A 23 -1.71 3.10 5.69
CA LEU A 23 -0.91 4.20 5.13
C LEU A 23 -1.80 5.17 4.37
N SER A 24 -1.52 6.48 4.49
CA SER A 24 -2.15 7.47 3.63
C SER A 24 -1.55 7.41 2.22
N ALA A 25 -2.44 7.35 1.23
CA ALA A 25 -2.14 7.50 -0.19
C ALA A 25 -1.68 8.93 -0.53
N LYS A 26 -2.08 9.90 0.28
CA LYS A 26 -1.83 11.32 0.05
C LYS A 26 -0.32 11.62 0.01
N GLY A 27 0.12 12.27 -1.07
CA GLY A 27 1.50 12.69 -1.26
C GLY A 27 2.49 11.55 -1.55
N ARG A 28 2.04 10.31 -1.78
CA ARG A 28 2.89 9.19 -2.22
C ARG A 28 2.85 9.04 -3.73
N MET A 29 3.98 8.63 -4.32
CA MET A 29 4.00 8.36 -5.75
C MET A 29 3.24 7.05 -6.05
N PRO A 30 2.51 6.98 -7.18
CA PRO A 30 1.73 5.79 -7.52
C PRO A 30 2.58 4.52 -7.65
N SER A 31 3.80 4.63 -8.17
CA SER A 31 4.75 3.51 -8.26
C SER A 31 5.04 2.89 -6.90
N GLN A 32 5.18 3.71 -5.86
CA GLN A 32 5.45 3.24 -4.50
C GLN A 32 4.25 2.49 -3.92
N LEU A 33 3.04 2.95 -4.19
CA LEU A 33 1.82 2.31 -3.72
C LEU A 33 1.62 0.94 -4.40
N ILE A 34 1.95 0.85 -5.69
CA ILE A 34 1.95 -0.41 -6.45
C ILE A 34 2.97 -1.38 -5.87
N ASP A 35 4.20 -0.93 -5.59
CA ASP A 35 5.24 -1.79 -5.02
C ASP A 35 4.88 -2.29 -3.61
N LEU A 36 4.26 -1.43 -2.79
CA LEU A 36 3.72 -1.82 -1.49
C LEU A 36 2.58 -2.83 -1.62
N ALA A 37 1.67 -2.66 -2.59
CA ALA A 37 0.60 -3.63 -2.86
C ALA A 37 1.15 -5.00 -3.27
N LYS A 38 2.19 -5.03 -4.12
CA LYS A 38 2.89 -6.27 -4.49
C LYS A 38 3.56 -6.92 -3.27
N CYS A 39 4.19 -6.12 -2.40
CA CYS A 39 4.80 -6.63 -1.18
C CYS A 39 3.76 -7.17 -0.20
N ALA A 40 2.60 -6.52 -0.09
CA ALA A 40 1.49 -6.99 0.73
C ALA A 40 1.03 -8.38 0.30
N LYS A 41 0.78 -8.54 -0.99
CA LYS A 41 0.44 -9.83 -1.59
C LYS A 41 1.54 -10.88 -1.37
N ARG A 42 2.81 -10.52 -1.63
CA ARG A 42 3.95 -11.44 -1.52
C ARG A 42 4.16 -11.95 -0.10
N GLY A 43 4.01 -11.08 0.90
CA GLY A 43 4.11 -11.44 2.31
C GLY A 43 2.85 -12.08 2.89
N GLY A 44 1.76 -12.20 2.12
CA GLY A 44 0.46 -12.62 2.63
C GLY A 44 -0.13 -11.65 3.66
N SER A 45 0.32 -10.41 3.66
CA SER A 45 -0.13 -9.35 4.57
C SER A 45 -1.25 -8.51 3.94
N HIS A 46 -1.61 -7.41 4.60
CA HIS A 46 -2.71 -6.54 4.16
C HIS A 46 -2.31 -5.08 4.20
N LEU A 47 -2.50 -4.36 3.09
CA LEU A 47 -2.24 -2.93 2.98
C LEU A 47 -3.55 -2.16 2.95
N THR A 48 -3.76 -1.26 3.91
CA THR A 48 -4.89 -0.33 3.88
C THR A 48 -4.39 1.04 3.45
N LEU A 49 -4.89 1.53 2.32
CA LEU A 49 -4.63 2.88 1.83
C LEU A 49 -5.78 3.79 2.23
N THR A 50 -5.51 4.78 3.09
CA THR A 50 -6.44 5.86 3.42
C THR A 50 -6.26 7.04 2.46
N ASP A 51 -7.24 7.94 2.37
CA ASP A 51 -7.21 9.09 1.45
C ASP A 51 -7.10 8.66 -0.02
N ALA A 52 -7.66 7.49 -0.36
CA ALA A 52 -7.59 6.93 -1.70
C ALA A 52 -8.38 7.76 -2.74
N GLY A 53 -9.29 8.65 -2.32
CA GLY A 53 -10.03 9.54 -3.21
C GLY A 53 -9.19 10.58 -3.95
N GLU A 54 -7.96 10.87 -3.48
CA GLU A 54 -7.03 11.74 -4.21
C GLU A 54 -6.26 11.01 -5.33
N ILE A 55 -6.37 9.68 -5.44
CA ILE A 55 -5.71 8.88 -6.49
C ILE A 55 -6.60 8.77 -7.73
N LEU A 56 -5.99 8.87 -8.91
CA LEU A 56 -6.68 8.64 -10.18
C LEU A 56 -7.23 7.21 -10.28
N HIS A 57 -8.45 7.07 -10.80
CA HIS A 57 -9.15 5.78 -10.88
C HIS A 57 -8.34 4.65 -11.55
N HIS A 58 -7.58 4.94 -12.61
CA HIS A 58 -6.75 3.93 -13.27
C HIS A 58 -5.63 3.39 -12.36
N LEU A 59 -5.03 4.25 -11.52
CA LEU A 59 -4.01 3.86 -10.56
C LEU A 59 -4.61 3.02 -9.43
N LEU A 60 -5.82 3.35 -8.96
CA LEU A 60 -6.53 2.54 -7.97
C LEU A 60 -6.77 1.12 -8.49
N LEU A 61 -7.13 0.98 -9.77
CA LEU A 61 -7.28 -0.32 -10.42
C LEU A 61 -5.95 -1.07 -10.51
N GLU A 62 -4.84 -0.39 -10.85
CA GLU A 62 -3.51 -1.01 -10.86
C GLU A 62 -3.09 -1.49 -9.47
N ILE A 63 -3.20 -0.64 -8.45
CA ILE A 63 -2.90 -0.98 -7.05
C ILE A 63 -3.76 -2.17 -6.58
N ALA A 64 -5.06 -2.15 -6.86
CA ALA A 64 -5.97 -3.25 -6.50
C ALA A 64 -5.63 -4.54 -7.25
N ARG A 65 -5.24 -4.44 -8.53
CA ARG A 65 -4.85 -5.59 -9.37
C ARG A 65 -3.53 -6.21 -8.92
N ASP A 66 -2.56 -5.40 -8.48
CA ASP A 66 -1.29 -5.89 -7.95
C ASP A 66 -1.44 -6.45 -6.53
N GLY A 67 -2.32 -5.87 -5.72
CA GLY A 67 -2.65 -6.35 -4.38
C GLY A 67 -3.53 -7.61 -4.35
N GLN A 68 -4.38 -7.84 -5.36
CA GLN A 68 -5.27 -9.01 -5.47
C GLN A 68 -6.04 -9.36 -4.18
N GLY A 69 -6.70 -8.38 -3.56
CA GLY A 69 -7.48 -8.58 -2.33
C GLY A 69 -6.69 -8.39 -1.03
N HIS A 70 -5.37 -8.22 -1.10
CA HIS A 70 -4.52 -7.80 0.01
C HIS A 70 -4.43 -6.28 0.19
N VAL A 71 -5.29 -5.53 -0.52
CA VAL A 71 -5.34 -4.07 -0.42
C VAL A 71 -6.77 -3.63 -0.11
N THR A 72 -6.93 -2.78 0.89
CA THR A 72 -8.17 -2.05 1.17
C THR A 72 -7.97 -0.58 0.83
N LEU A 73 -8.86 -0.03 0.02
CA LEU A 73 -8.91 1.39 -0.29
C LEU A 73 -9.97 2.03 0.61
N LYS A 74 -9.58 3.00 1.41
CA LYS A 74 -10.46 3.82 2.26
C LYS A 74 -10.30 5.28 1.83
N ASP A 75 -11.41 6.00 1.85
CA ASP A 75 -11.45 7.46 1.73
C ASP A 75 -11.71 8.06 3.11
#